data_AF-C0FXZ1-F1
#
_entry.id   AF-C0FXZ1-F1
#
_cell.length_a   1.000
_cell.length_b   1.000
_cell.length_c   1.000
_cell.angle_alpha   90.00
_cell.angle_beta   90.00
_cell.angle_gamma   90.00
#
_symmetry.space_group_name_H-M   'P 1'
#
loop_
_entity.id
_entity.type
_entity.pdbx_description
1 polymer ?
#
loop_
_entity_poly.entity_id
_entity_poly.type
_entity_poly.pdbx_seq_one_letter_code
_entity_poly.pdbx_strand_id
1 'polypeptide(L)'
;MGSLSGLVLLGGSLAWLIAYLINYHIEWVVIGGVILWLYAYVKSKMDKKKAESAVQDVPTVDPVLAELQVQAERGYPIMRNIMYQTAKTVAPDIGAVVPRILQEIEIPGGHYILAHNICFYQYKLDKADIRMQYQTADLLEFKALFQSVCARLIGAGNFPTLQMQNYMDAYGNWYDAVCIDVIEDVGNTFIIQAVFASPTYAEYLHQIQLNQQGADNNNAVPDANWSNPV
;
A
#
# COMPACT_ATOMS: atom_id res chain seq x y z
N MET A 1 34.38 -59.53 3.22
CA MET A 1 35.20 -58.75 4.17
C MET A 1 35.78 -57.48 3.54
N GLY A 2 34.97 -56.63 2.88
CA GLY A 2 35.46 -55.42 2.19
C GLY A 2 34.89 -54.08 2.70
N SER A 3 33.84 -54.11 3.52
CA SER A 3 33.15 -52.88 3.97
C SER A 3 33.63 -52.35 5.32
N LEU A 4 34.11 -53.22 6.22
CA LEU A 4 34.58 -52.82 7.55
C LEU A 4 35.96 -52.17 7.49
N SER A 5 36.86 -52.70 6.65
CA SER A 5 38.20 -52.15 6.43
C SER A 5 38.16 -50.76 5.79
N GLY A 6 37.23 -50.54 4.85
CA GLY A 6 37.00 -49.23 4.24
C GLY A 6 36.55 -48.17 5.25
N LEU A 7 35.68 -48.53 6.19
CA LEU A 7 35.17 -47.61 7.22
C LEU A 7 36.24 -47.25 8.25
N VAL A 8 37.10 -48.20 8.64
CA VAL A 8 38.25 -47.95 9.52
C VAL A 8 39.32 -47.10 8.83
N LEU A 9 39.59 -47.35 7.55
CA LEU A 9 40.53 -46.54 6.77
C LEU A 9 40.00 -45.12 6.56
N LEU A 10 38.71 -44.96 6.23
CA LEU A 10 38.08 -43.65 6.08
C LEU A 10 38.09 -42.89 7.41
N GLY A 11 37.68 -43.53 8.51
CA GLY A 11 37.70 -42.91 9.85
C GLY A 11 39.10 -42.51 10.30
N GLY A 12 40.10 -43.38 10.09
CA GLY A 12 41.50 -43.10 10.40
C GLY A 12 42.08 -41.97 9.53
N SER A 13 41.78 -41.98 8.24
CA SER A 13 42.21 -40.91 7.32
C SER A 13 41.57 -39.57 7.67
N LEU A 14 40.31 -39.56 8.09
CA LEU A 14 39.61 -38.35 8.52
C LEU A 14 40.20 -37.80 9.83
N ALA A 15 40.50 -38.67 10.79
CA ALA A 15 41.14 -38.27 12.05
C ALA A 15 42.55 -37.71 11.82
N TRP A 16 43.33 -38.31 10.92
CA TRP A 16 44.66 -37.81 10.55
C TRP A 16 44.58 -36.46 9.83
N LEU A 17 43.61 -36.29 8.92
CA LEU A 17 43.36 -35.04 8.22
C LEU A 17 42.93 -33.92 9.19
N ILE A 18 42.10 -34.23 10.19
CA ILE A 18 41.74 -33.29 11.26
C ILE A 18 42.97 -32.90 12.09
N ALA A 19 43.80 -33.86 12.49
CA ALA A 19 45.03 -33.59 13.25
C ALA A 19 46.04 -32.76 12.44
N TYR A 20 46.16 -33.02 11.13
CA TYR A 20 47.01 -32.25 10.22
C TYR A 20 46.52 -30.81 10.06
N LEU A 21 45.21 -30.61 9.85
CA LEU A 21 44.59 -29.29 9.73
C LEU A 21 44.76 -28.46 11.00
N ILE A 22 44.62 -29.06 12.18
CA ILE A 22 44.80 -28.36 13.46
C ILE A 22 46.26 -27.94 13.66
N ASN A 23 47.24 -28.80 13.32
CA ASN A 23 48.65 -28.50 13.59
C ASN A 23 49.29 -27.55 12.57
N TYR A 24 48.94 -27.66 11.29
CA TYR A 24 49.60 -26.90 10.21
C TYR A 24 48.76 -25.77 9.62
N HIS A 25 47.44 -25.82 9.77
CA HIS A 25 46.50 -24.96 9.04
C HIS A 25 45.33 -24.50 9.92
N ILE A 26 45.62 -24.17 11.18
CA ILE A 26 44.63 -23.72 12.17
C ILE A 26 43.82 -22.51 11.68
N GLU A 27 44.42 -21.65 10.86
CA GLU A 27 43.77 -20.48 10.24
C GLU A 27 42.51 -20.87 9.45
N TRP A 28 42.59 -21.95 8.66
CA TRP A 28 41.46 -22.44 7.87
C TRP A 28 40.33 -23.02 8.74
N VAL A 29 40.71 -23.68 9.83
CA VAL A 29 39.76 -24.21 10.83
C VAL A 29 39.02 -23.05 11.51
N VAL A 30 39.74 -21.98 11.87
CA VAL A 30 39.16 -20.78 12.48
C VAL A 30 38.23 -20.06 11.50
N ILE A 31 38.64 -19.86 10.24
CA ILE A 31 37.78 -19.24 9.20
C ILE A 31 36.49 -20.05 9.00
N GLY A 32 36.59 -21.37 8.86
CA GLY A 32 35.42 -22.24 8.74
C GLY A 32 34.50 -22.17 9.97
N GLY A 33 35.07 -22.13 11.17
CA GLY A 33 34.33 -21.95 12.42
C GLY A 33 33.60 -20.60 12.49
N VAL A 34 34.25 -19.52 12.06
CA VAL A 34 33.66 -18.17 12.00
C VAL A 34 32.49 -18.13 11.00
N ILE A 35 32.63 -18.74 9.83
CA ILE A 35 31.54 -18.83 8.83
C ILE A 35 30.33 -19.59 9.39
N LEU A 36 30.58 -20.75 10.02
CA LEU A 36 29.53 -21.54 10.67
C LEU A 36 28.84 -20.77 11.80
N TRP A 37 29.63 -20.05 12.62
CA TRP A 37 29.12 -19.23 13.70
C TRP A 37 28.27 -18.06 13.17
N LEU A 38 28.74 -17.37 12.13
CA LEU A 38 28.00 -16.27 11.49
C LEU A 38 26.69 -16.76 10.87
N TYR A 39 26.73 -17.91 10.20
CA TYR A 39 25.53 -18.56 9.65
C TYR A 39 24.53 -18.93 10.74
N ALA A 40 24.99 -19.56 11.83
CA ALA A 40 24.15 -19.90 12.98
C ALA A 40 23.56 -18.65 13.66
N TYR A 41 24.35 -17.58 13.75
CA TYR A 41 23.91 -16.30 14.30
C TYR A 41 22.83 -15.64 13.44
N VAL A 42 23.04 -15.54 12.12
CA VAL A 42 22.06 -14.99 11.18
C VAL A 42 20.78 -15.83 11.19
N LYS A 43 20.91 -17.16 11.15
CA LYS A 43 19.77 -18.07 11.23
C LYS A 43 18.99 -17.90 12.55
N SER A 44 19.68 -17.83 13.69
CA SER A 44 19.03 -17.58 14.99
C SER A 44 18.31 -16.24 15.03
N LYS A 45 18.89 -15.19 14.43
CA LYS A 45 18.23 -13.87 14.35
C LYS A 45 17.00 -13.89 13.44
N MET A 46 17.05 -14.63 12.32
CA MET A 46 15.90 -14.84 11.45
C MET A 46 14.80 -15.65 12.13
N ASP A 47 15.17 -16.74 12.82
CA ASP A 47 14.23 -17.58 13.56
C ASP A 47 13.59 -16.82 14.73
N LYS A 48 14.36 -15.97 15.44
CA LYS A 48 13.81 -15.05 16.46
C LYS A 48 12.90 -14.00 15.87
N LYS A 49 13.26 -13.38 14.73
CA LYS A 49 12.38 -12.42 14.04
C LYS A 49 11.09 -13.11 13.59
N LYS A 50 11.18 -14.35 13.11
CA LYS A 50 10.02 -15.17 12.71
C LYS A 50 9.18 -15.62 13.90
N ALA A 51 9.79 -15.90 15.05
CA ALA A 51 9.09 -16.25 16.30
C ALA A 51 8.46 -15.04 16.99
N GLU A 52 9.11 -13.88 16.98
CA GLU A 52 8.53 -12.61 17.46
C GLU A 52 7.38 -12.16 16.56
N SER A 53 7.47 -12.36 15.24
CA SER A 53 6.34 -12.18 14.33
C SER A 53 5.23 -13.23 14.52
N ALA A 54 5.56 -14.48 14.89
CA ALA A 54 4.57 -15.55 15.07
C ALA A 54 3.86 -15.54 16.45
N VAL A 55 4.49 -14.97 17.50
CA VAL A 55 3.88 -14.85 18.83
C VAL A 55 3.03 -13.58 18.95
N GLN A 56 3.18 -12.61 18.05
CA GLN A 56 2.24 -11.50 17.86
C GLN A 56 1.03 -11.83 16.96
N ASP A 57 1.00 -13.01 16.33
CA ASP A 57 -0.06 -13.44 15.40
C ASP A 57 -1.00 -14.51 15.99
N VAL A 58 -1.45 -14.30 17.24
CA VAL A 58 -2.83 -14.69 17.56
C VAL A 58 -3.62 -13.39 17.54
N PRO A 59 -4.26 -13.02 16.42
CA PRO A 59 -5.11 -11.87 16.42
C PRO A 59 -6.30 -12.23 17.32
N THR A 60 -6.33 -11.69 18.54
CA THR A 60 -7.60 -11.15 19.03
C THR A 60 -7.98 -10.11 18.00
N VAL A 61 -8.70 -10.53 16.96
CA VAL A 61 -9.20 -9.65 15.93
C VAL A 61 -9.99 -8.60 16.69
N ASP A 62 -9.48 -7.36 16.67
CA ASP A 62 -10.18 -6.23 17.25
C ASP A 62 -11.58 -6.24 16.61
N PRO A 63 -12.67 -6.40 17.39
CA PRO A 63 -14.01 -6.60 16.83
C PRO A 63 -14.37 -5.49 15.84
N VAL A 64 -13.83 -4.28 16.03
CA VAL A 64 -14.00 -3.14 15.12
C VAL A 64 -13.37 -3.39 13.75
N LEU A 65 -12.17 -3.98 13.70
CA LEU A 65 -11.48 -4.29 12.44
C LEU A 65 -12.16 -5.45 11.69
N ALA A 66 -12.69 -6.44 12.41
CA ALA A 66 -13.47 -7.53 11.82
C ALA A 66 -14.73 -7.01 11.13
N GLU A 67 -15.48 -6.15 11.82
CA GLU A 67 -16.70 -5.55 11.30
C GLU A 67 -16.43 -4.66 10.09
N LEU A 68 -15.37 -3.84 10.13
CA LEU A 68 -14.93 -3.04 8.99
C LEU A 68 -14.57 -3.89 7.78
N GLN A 69 -13.88 -5.00 7.98
CA GLN A 69 -13.52 -5.89 6.89
C GLN A 69 -14.77 -6.49 6.21
N VAL A 70 -15.76 -6.91 7.00
CA VAL A 70 -17.04 -7.40 6.46
C VAL A 70 -17.80 -6.30 5.72
N GLN A 71 -17.77 -5.07 6.22
CA GLN A 71 -18.38 -3.92 5.53
C GLN A 71 -17.65 -3.61 4.21
N ALA A 72 -16.31 -3.65 4.21
CA ALA A 72 -15.48 -3.45 3.03
C ALA A 72 -15.78 -4.50 1.94
N GLU A 73 -15.84 -5.77 2.30
CA GLU A 73 -16.15 -6.85 1.36
C GLU A 73 -17.54 -6.72 0.74
N ARG A 74 -18.53 -6.26 1.52
CA ARG A 74 -19.89 -5.99 1.02
C ARG A 74 -19.97 -4.71 0.18
N GLY A 75 -19.18 -3.70 0.51
CA GLY A 75 -19.13 -2.42 -0.20
C GLY A 75 -18.36 -2.47 -1.51
N TYR A 76 -17.39 -3.38 -1.65
CA TYR A 76 -16.54 -3.45 -2.83
C TYR A 76 -17.30 -3.66 -4.15
N PRO A 77 -18.25 -4.61 -4.28
CA PRO A 77 -18.99 -4.81 -5.53
C PRO A 77 -19.82 -3.58 -5.93
N ILE A 78 -20.32 -2.85 -4.94
CA ILE A 78 -21.07 -1.61 -5.10
C ILE A 78 -20.16 -0.52 -5.65
N MET A 79 -19.05 -0.25 -4.95
CA MET A 79 -18.07 0.75 -5.36
C MET A 79 -17.47 0.42 -6.73
N ARG A 80 -17.22 -0.88 -7.01
CA ARG A 80 -16.71 -1.35 -8.30
C ARG A 80 -17.64 -0.98 -9.45
N ASN A 81 -18.96 -1.13 -9.28
CA ASN A 81 -19.91 -0.77 -10.32
C ASN A 81 -19.91 0.74 -10.57
N ILE A 82 -19.89 1.54 -9.51
CA ILE A 82 -19.81 3.01 -9.61
C ILE A 82 -18.52 3.41 -10.34
N MET A 83 -17.38 2.93 -9.86
CA MET A 83 -16.07 3.24 -10.41
C MET A 83 -15.92 2.78 -11.85
N TYR A 84 -16.51 1.64 -12.22
CA TYR A 84 -16.52 1.17 -13.61
C TYR A 84 -17.28 2.12 -14.55
N GLN A 85 -18.48 2.55 -14.17
CA GLN A 85 -19.27 3.48 -15.00
C GLN A 85 -18.60 4.86 -15.10
N THR A 86 -18.02 5.33 -13.99
CA THR A 86 -17.23 6.57 -13.95
C THR A 86 -16.00 6.45 -14.83
N ALA A 87 -15.18 5.40 -14.65
CA ALA A 87 -13.95 5.19 -15.42
C ALA A 87 -14.24 5.03 -16.92
N LYS A 88 -15.32 4.33 -17.30
CA LYS A 88 -15.74 4.21 -18.71
C LYS A 88 -16.01 5.57 -19.36
N THR A 89 -16.49 6.54 -18.60
CA THR A 89 -16.79 7.89 -19.08
C THR A 89 -15.53 8.76 -19.12
N VAL A 90 -14.67 8.66 -18.09
CA VAL A 90 -13.51 9.55 -17.91
C VAL A 90 -12.26 9.07 -18.64
N ALA A 91 -12.11 7.76 -18.86
CA ALA A 91 -10.92 7.17 -19.49
C ALA A 91 -10.44 7.87 -20.79
N PRO A 92 -11.30 8.21 -21.78
CA PRO A 92 -10.82 8.85 -23.00
C PRO A 92 -10.24 10.26 -22.75
N ASP A 93 -10.74 10.98 -21.75
CA ASP A 93 -10.35 12.36 -21.46
C ASP A 93 -9.00 12.45 -20.72
N ILE A 94 -8.64 11.39 -19.98
CA ILE A 94 -7.40 11.32 -19.20
C ILE A 94 -6.29 10.49 -19.88
N GLY A 95 -6.48 10.10 -21.14
CA GLY A 95 -5.50 9.28 -21.87
C GLY A 95 -5.41 7.83 -21.37
N ALA A 96 -6.48 7.30 -20.79
CA ALA A 96 -6.56 5.92 -20.32
C ALA A 96 -7.34 5.00 -21.29
N VAL A 97 -7.15 3.70 -21.14
CA VAL A 97 -7.89 2.69 -21.89
C VAL A 97 -9.29 2.55 -21.30
N VAL A 98 -10.31 2.63 -22.14
CA VAL A 98 -11.70 2.48 -21.72
C VAL A 98 -11.97 1.04 -21.26
N PRO A 99 -12.38 0.82 -20.00
CA PRO A 99 -12.68 -0.52 -19.51
C PRO A 99 -13.96 -1.06 -20.17
N ARG A 100 -13.92 -2.32 -20.56
CA ARG A 100 -15.01 -3.05 -21.23
C ARG A 100 -15.74 -4.00 -20.30
N ILE A 101 -15.04 -4.48 -19.28
CA ILE A 101 -15.57 -5.40 -18.27
C ILE A 101 -15.19 -4.94 -16.86
N LEU A 102 -15.96 -5.35 -15.86
CA LEU A 102 -15.75 -4.95 -14.46
C LEU A 102 -14.40 -5.44 -13.91
N GLN A 103 -13.90 -6.57 -14.39
CA GLN A 103 -12.65 -7.17 -13.92
C GLN A 103 -11.40 -6.40 -14.37
N GLU A 104 -11.49 -5.59 -15.44
CA GLU A 104 -10.35 -4.82 -15.94
C GLU A 104 -9.92 -3.73 -14.97
N ILE A 105 -10.85 -3.19 -14.18
CA ILE A 105 -10.55 -2.15 -13.20
C ILE A 105 -10.11 -2.71 -11.84
N GLU A 106 -10.09 -4.03 -11.67
CA GLU A 106 -9.75 -4.66 -10.39
C GLU A 106 -8.24 -4.83 -10.22
N ILE A 107 -7.76 -4.58 -9.00
CA ILE A 107 -6.39 -4.90 -8.60
C ILE A 107 -6.37 -6.32 -8.02
N PRO A 108 -5.59 -7.25 -8.61
CA PRO A 108 -5.49 -8.61 -8.09
C PRO A 108 -4.92 -8.61 -6.66
N GLY A 109 -5.70 -9.12 -5.70
CA GLY A 109 -5.27 -9.27 -4.31
C GLY A 109 -5.22 -7.99 -3.47
N GLY A 110 -5.61 -6.83 -4.03
CA GLY A 110 -5.54 -5.52 -3.37
C GLY A 110 -6.82 -4.70 -3.58
N HIS A 111 -7.98 -5.26 -3.24
CA HIS A 111 -9.28 -4.62 -3.50
C HIS A 111 -9.55 -3.38 -2.62
N TYR A 112 -8.98 -3.37 -1.42
CA TYR A 112 -9.15 -2.28 -0.47
C TYR A 112 -7.99 -2.22 0.52
N ILE A 113 -7.77 -1.04 1.09
CA ILE A 113 -6.87 -0.77 2.19
C ILE A 113 -7.70 -0.25 3.36
N LEU A 114 -7.52 -0.84 4.54
CA LEU A 114 -8.10 -0.32 5.78
C LEU A 114 -7.06 0.55 6.47
N ALA A 115 -7.31 1.85 6.57
CA ALA A 115 -6.44 2.80 7.26
C ALA A 115 -7.28 3.84 8.01
N HIS A 116 -6.85 4.26 9.21
CA HIS A 116 -7.57 5.26 10.02
C HIS A 116 -9.06 4.95 10.24
N ASN A 117 -9.42 3.66 10.39
CA ASN A 117 -10.81 3.22 10.52
C ASN A 117 -11.69 3.57 9.28
N ILE A 118 -11.07 3.70 8.11
CA ILE A 118 -11.68 4.02 6.82
C ILE A 118 -11.29 2.93 5.81
N CYS A 119 -12.23 2.58 4.95
CA CYS A 119 -11.99 1.64 3.86
C CYS A 119 -11.74 2.39 2.54
N PHE A 120 -10.51 2.32 2.07
CA PHE A 120 -10.08 2.85 0.78
C PHE A 120 -10.17 1.76 -0.27
N TYR A 121 -11.14 1.85 -1.17
CA TYR A 121 -11.26 0.91 -2.28
C TYR A 121 -10.30 1.29 -3.38
N GLN A 122 -9.58 0.30 -3.90
CA GLN A 122 -8.57 0.54 -4.92
C GLN A 122 -9.00 -0.05 -6.27
N TYR A 123 -8.81 0.74 -7.30
CA TYR A 123 -9.09 0.38 -8.68
C TYR A 123 -7.90 0.75 -9.55
N LYS A 124 -7.66 -0.04 -10.58
CA LYS A 124 -6.67 0.28 -11.60
C LYS A 124 -7.35 0.73 -12.88
N LEU A 125 -6.64 1.54 -13.65
CA LEU A 125 -7.05 1.90 -14.99
C LEU A 125 -5.81 1.96 -15.89
N ASP A 126 -5.77 1.15 -16.94
CA ASP A 126 -4.59 1.06 -17.79
C ASP A 126 -4.40 2.32 -18.63
N LYS A 127 -3.16 2.79 -18.79
CA LYS A 127 -2.84 3.95 -19.64
C LYS A 127 -2.87 3.57 -21.12
N ALA A 128 -3.37 4.47 -21.96
CA ALA A 128 -3.33 4.27 -23.41
C ALA A 128 -1.89 4.41 -23.95
N ASP A 129 -1.12 5.36 -23.42
CA ASP A 129 0.32 5.48 -23.64
C ASP A 129 1.10 5.13 -22.36
N ILE A 130 1.83 4.02 -22.40
CA ILE A 130 2.62 3.51 -21.27
C ILE A 130 3.80 4.42 -20.95
N ARG A 131 4.28 5.22 -21.92
CA ARG A 131 5.47 6.07 -21.76
C ARG A 131 5.14 7.44 -21.18
N MET A 132 3.88 7.83 -21.20
CA MET A 132 3.44 9.12 -20.69
C MET A 132 3.46 9.07 -19.16
N GLN A 133 4.18 10.02 -18.55
CA GLN A 133 4.20 10.24 -17.11
C GLN A 133 3.51 11.56 -16.82
N TYR A 134 2.52 11.53 -15.94
CA TYR A 134 1.72 12.69 -15.59
C TYR A 134 2.29 13.41 -14.38
N GLN A 135 2.24 14.74 -14.39
CA GLN A 135 2.68 15.54 -13.25
C GLN A 135 1.60 15.57 -12.16
N THR A 136 1.98 15.91 -10.93
CA THR A 136 1.02 16.01 -9.82
C THR A 136 -0.14 16.96 -10.11
N ALA A 137 0.09 18.04 -10.87
CA ALA A 137 -0.96 18.97 -11.28
C ALA A 137 -2.01 18.28 -12.18
N ASP A 138 -1.56 17.50 -13.17
CA ASP A 138 -2.44 16.75 -14.08
C ASP A 138 -3.27 15.72 -13.30
N LEU A 139 -2.64 15.02 -12.34
CA LEU A 139 -3.32 14.05 -11.49
C LEU A 139 -4.41 14.67 -10.61
N LEU A 140 -4.20 15.91 -10.14
CA LEU A 140 -5.22 16.66 -9.41
C LEU A 140 -6.40 17.04 -10.31
N GLU A 141 -6.14 17.43 -11.56
CA GLU A 141 -7.20 17.70 -12.54
C GLU A 141 -7.98 16.41 -12.88
N PHE A 142 -7.29 15.29 -13.07
CA PHE A 142 -7.91 14.00 -13.31
C PHE A 142 -8.78 13.58 -12.13
N LYS A 143 -8.31 13.78 -10.89
CA LYS A 143 -9.09 13.55 -9.68
C LYS A 143 -10.37 14.39 -9.67
N ALA A 144 -10.26 15.69 -9.97
CA ALA A 144 -11.42 16.57 -10.03
C ALA A 144 -12.43 16.14 -11.10
N LEU A 145 -11.94 15.73 -12.28
CA LEU A 145 -12.78 15.21 -13.36
C LEU A 145 -13.49 13.92 -12.93
N PHE A 146 -12.78 12.96 -12.36
CA PHE A 146 -13.33 11.73 -11.81
C PHE A 146 -14.41 12.00 -10.77
N GLN A 147 -14.16 12.89 -9.82
CA GLN A 147 -15.11 13.29 -8.79
C GLN A 147 -16.38 13.88 -9.42
N SER A 148 -16.23 14.82 -10.35
CA SER A 148 -17.37 15.49 -11.00
C SER A 148 -18.27 14.53 -11.77
N VAL A 149 -17.68 13.57 -12.49
CA VAL A 149 -18.42 12.59 -13.26
C VAL A 149 -19.09 11.58 -12.35
N CYS A 150 -18.41 11.14 -11.29
CA CYS A 150 -18.98 10.26 -10.26
C CYS A 150 -20.21 10.89 -9.61
N ALA A 151 -20.07 12.13 -9.11
CA ALA A 151 -21.18 12.88 -8.49
C ALA A 151 -22.36 13.06 -9.45
N ARG A 152 -22.09 13.38 -10.72
CA ARG A 152 -23.14 13.49 -11.75
C ARG A 152 -23.87 12.16 -11.98
N LEU A 153 -23.15 11.04 -12.08
CA LEU A 153 -23.76 9.72 -12.30
C LEU A 153 -24.62 9.28 -11.11
N ILE A 154 -24.18 9.60 -9.88
CA ILE A 154 -24.95 9.35 -8.66
C ILE A 154 -26.20 10.24 -8.62
N GLY A 155 -26.05 11.56 -8.85
CA GLY A 155 -27.15 12.52 -8.86
C GLY A 155 -28.19 12.27 -9.96
N ALA A 156 -27.78 11.67 -11.08
CA ALA A 156 -28.68 11.26 -12.16
C ALA A 156 -29.50 10.00 -11.82
N GLY A 157 -29.23 9.33 -10.69
CA GLY A 157 -29.94 8.12 -10.28
C GLY A 157 -29.55 6.87 -11.07
N ASN A 158 -28.38 6.87 -11.71
CA ASN A 158 -27.88 5.69 -12.45
C ASN A 158 -27.58 4.49 -11.54
N PHE A 159 -27.61 4.69 -10.22
CA PHE A 159 -27.43 3.65 -9.21
C PHE A 159 -28.66 3.56 -8.28
N PRO A 160 -29.82 3.09 -8.78
CA PRO A 160 -31.09 3.16 -8.06
C PRO A 160 -31.15 2.29 -6.79
N THR A 161 -30.27 1.28 -6.68
CA THR A 161 -30.14 0.43 -5.49
C THR A 161 -29.39 1.13 -4.35
N LEU A 162 -28.84 2.31 -4.58
CA LEU A 162 -28.00 3.03 -3.65
C LEU A 162 -28.69 4.37 -3.37
N GLN A 163 -29.44 4.45 -2.27
CA GLN A 163 -29.84 5.73 -1.68
C GLN A 163 -28.61 6.38 -1.04
N MET A 164 -27.60 6.64 -1.87
CA MET A 164 -26.37 7.31 -1.48
C MET A 164 -26.70 8.78 -1.29
N GLN A 165 -26.89 9.16 -0.03
CA GLN A 165 -27.14 10.54 0.35
C GLN A 165 -25.80 11.25 0.52
N ASN A 166 -25.75 12.51 0.08
CA ASN A 166 -24.63 13.39 0.41
C ASN A 166 -24.53 13.52 1.92
N TYR A 167 -23.31 13.52 2.42
CA TYR A 167 -23.03 13.62 3.85
C TYR A 167 -22.68 15.06 4.19
N MET A 168 -23.36 15.64 5.19
CA MET A 168 -22.99 16.92 5.78
C MET A 168 -22.21 16.66 7.06
N ASP A 169 -20.99 17.19 7.15
CA ASP A 169 -20.19 17.07 8.36
C ASP A 169 -20.70 17.99 9.49
N ALA A 170 -20.11 17.84 10.68
CA ALA A 170 -20.41 18.68 11.85
C ALA A 170 -19.99 20.16 11.68
N TYR A 171 -19.17 20.47 10.66
CA TYR A 171 -18.64 21.79 10.37
C TYR A 171 -19.43 22.52 9.27
N GLY A 172 -20.42 21.85 8.68
CA GLY A 172 -21.28 22.38 7.63
C GLY A 172 -20.81 22.16 6.19
N ASN A 173 -19.75 21.39 5.97
CA ASN A 173 -19.28 21.01 4.65
C ASN A 173 -20.07 19.83 4.10
N TRP A 174 -20.43 19.91 2.82
CA TRP A 174 -21.09 18.84 2.10
C TRP A 174 -20.07 17.98 1.35
N TYR A 175 -20.17 16.67 1.53
CA TYR A 175 -19.40 15.67 0.80
C TYR A 175 -20.33 14.84 -0.07
N ASP A 176 -19.88 14.57 -1.30
CA ASP A 176 -20.56 13.62 -2.18
C ASP A 176 -20.55 12.22 -1.56
N ALA A 177 -21.55 11.40 -1.86
CA ALA A 177 -21.65 10.07 -1.27
C ALA A 177 -20.45 9.14 -1.56
N VAL A 178 -19.76 9.38 -2.69
CA VAL A 178 -18.49 8.74 -3.03
C VAL A 178 -17.46 9.82 -3.28
N CYS A 179 -16.32 9.71 -2.61
CA CYS A 179 -15.19 10.61 -2.74
C CYS A 179 -14.01 9.86 -3.38
N ILE A 180 -13.41 10.48 -4.40
CA ILE A 180 -12.14 10.03 -4.97
C ILE A 180 -11.03 10.68 -4.15
N ASP A 181 -10.26 9.85 -3.45
CA ASP A 181 -9.25 10.34 -2.51
C ASP A 181 -7.95 10.68 -3.24
N VAL A 182 -7.41 9.72 -3.99
CA VAL A 182 -6.12 9.85 -4.68
C VAL A 182 -6.17 9.18 -6.04
N ILE A 183 -5.50 9.79 -7.01
CA ILE A 183 -5.14 9.17 -8.29
C ILE A 183 -3.62 9.20 -8.40
N GLU A 184 -3.02 8.02 -8.49
CA GLU A 184 -1.58 7.84 -8.63
C GLU A 184 -1.25 7.29 -10.03
N ASP A 185 -0.20 7.83 -10.65
CA ASP A 185 0.40 7.24 -11.85
C ASP A 185 1.46 6.22 -11.44
N VAL A 186 1.18 4.93 -11.68
CA VAL A 186 2.08 3.82 -11.33
C VAL A 186 2.44 3.04 -12.58
N GLY A 187 3.54 3.44 -13.22
CA GLY A 187 4.12 2.71 -14.34
C GLY A 187 3.23 2.74 -15.58
N ASN A 188 2.45 1.68 -15.80
CA ASN A 188 1.55 1.54 -16.94
C ASN A 188 0.06 1.75 -16.59
N THR A 189 -0.28 2.00 -15.33
CA THR A 189 -1.67 2.14 -14.87
C THR A 189 -1.82 3.34 -13.96
N PHE A 190 -3.03 3.88 -13.92
CA PHE A 190 -3.50 4.76 -12.85
C PHE A 190 -4.07 3.91 -11.73
N ILE A 191 -3.69 4.20 -10.49
CA ILE A 191 -4.31 3.64 -9.29
C ILE A 191 -5.23 4.69 -8.72
N ILE A 192 -6.51 4.35 -8.63
CA ILE A 192 -7.57 5.24 -8.15
C ILE A 192 -8.05 4.70 -6.81
N GLN A 193 -8.01 5.56 -5.80
CA GLN A 193 -8.53 5.25 -4.47
C GLN A 193 -9.84 5.99 -4.25
N ALA A 194 -10.88 5.25 -3.89
CA ALA A 194 -12.23 5.78 -3.67
C ALA A 194 -12.76 5.35 -2.30
N VAL A 195 -13.54 6.23 -1.69
CA VAL A 195 -14.06 6.07 -0.32
C VAL A 195 -15.55 6.42 -0.31
N PHE A 196 -16.35 5.70 0.49
CA PHE A 196 -17.71 6.13 0.78
C PHE A 196 -17.67 7.25 1.82
N ALA A 197 -18.42 8.33 1.60
CA ALA A 197 -18.48 9.39 2.58
C ALA A 197 -18.98 8.86 3.93
N SER A 198 -18.18 9.08 4.97
CA SER A 198 -18.45 8.69 6.34
C SER A 198 -18.02 9.81 7.28
N PRO A 199 -18.54 9.83 8.53
CA PRO A 199 -18.09 10.78 9.54
C PRO A 199 -16.57 10.71 9.76
N THR A 200 -16.02 9.49 9.80
CA THR A 200 -14.58 9.26 9.98
C THR A 200 -13.74 9.81 8.82
N TYR A 201 -14.23 9.69 7.59
CA TYR A 201 -13.55 10.23 6.42
C TYR A 201 -13.60 11.77 6.37
N ALA A 202 -14.73 12.38 6.76
CA ALA A 202 -14.83 13.84 6.83
C ALA A 202 -13.87 14.43 7.88
N GLU A 203 -13.74 13.78 9.05
CA GLU A 203 -12.74 14.17 10.06
C GLU A 203 -11.31 14.01 9.55
N TYR A 204 -11.02 12.93 8.83
CA TYR A 204 -9.72 12.70 8.20
C TYR A 204 -9.36 13.82 7.21
N LEU A 205 -10.27 14.20 6.32
CA LEU A 205 -10.06 15.32 5.39
C LEU A 205 -9.87 16.64 6.12
N HIS A 206 -10.64 16.89 7.17
CA HIS A 206 -10.50 18.10 7.98
C HIS A 206 -9.11 18.17 8.64
N GLN A 207 -8.61 17.07 9.19
CA GLN A 207 -7.26 17.01 9.77
C GLN A 207 -6.18 17.28 8.71
N ILE A 208 -6.31 16.74 7.50
CA ILE A 208 -5.38 17.04 6.40
C ILE A 208 -5.40 18.54 6.07
N GLN A 209 -6.59 19.14 5.99
CA GLN A 209 -6.73 20.57 5.69
C GLN A 209 -6.08 21.45 6.77
N LEU A 210 -6.30 21.12 8.05
CA LEU A 210 -5.66 21.82 9.17
C LEU A 210 -4.13 21.71 9.13
N ASN A 211 -3.61 20.54 8.79
CA ASN A 211 -2.17 20.32 8.67
C ASN A 211 -1.55 21.09 7.50
N GLN A 212 -2.26 21.22 6.38
CA GLN A 212 -1.82 22.03 5.23
C GLN A 212 -1.80 23.52 5.58
N GLN A 213 -2.86 24.03 6.23
CA GLN A 213 -2.93 25.43 6.69
C GLN A 213 -1.87 25.76 7.75
N GLY A 214 -1.55 24.80 8.63
CA GLY A 214 -0.48 24.94 9.62
C GLY A 214 0.93 24.99 9.00
N ALA A 215 1.14 24.32 7.87
CA ALA A 215 2.41 24.33 7.15
C ALA A 215 2.64 25.66 6.41
N ASP A 216 1.61 26.22 5.77
CA ASP A 216 1.71 27.51 5.08
C ASP A 216 1.97 28.69 6.04
N ASN A 217 1.41 28.61 7.25
CA ASN A 217 1.63 29.64 8.28
C ASN A 217 3.04 29.61 8.92
N ASN A 218 3.77 28.49 8.81
CA ASN A 218 5.12 28.36 9.38
C ASN A 218 6.25 28.73 8.39
N ASN A 219 5.94 28.93 7.11
CA ASN A 219 6.91 29.38 6.09
C ASN A 219 6.97 30.91 5.94
N ALA A 220 6.23 31.66 6.75
CA ALA A 220 6.42 33.10 6.90
C ALA A 220 7.70 33.36 7.74
N VAL A 221 8.87 33.14 7.16
CA VAL A 221 10.09 33.79 7.63
C VAL A 221 9.80 35.29 7.58
N PRO A 222 9.89 36.04 8.69
CA PRO A 222 9.75 37.49 8.62
C PRO A 222 10.84 38.00 7.70
N ASP A 223 10.47 38.62 6.57
CA ASP A 223 11.44 39.32 5.73
C ASP A 223 12.16 40.33 6.61
N ALA A 224 13.43 40.06 6.91
CA ALA A 224 14.28 40.98 7.62
C ALA A 224 14.52 42.19 6.69
N ASN A 225 13.69 43.22 6.86
CA ASN A 225 13.84 44.48 6.17
C ASN A 225 15.09 45.20 6.72
N TRP A 226 16.25 44.92 6.12
CA TRP A 226 17.47 45.68 6.34
C TRP A 226 17.43 46.95 5.47
N SER A 227 16.55 47.89 5.81
CA SER A 227 16.70 49.26 5.33
C SER A 227 17.90 49.89 6.04
N ASN A 228 19.04 49.98 5.37
CA ASN A 228 20.22 50.71 5.84
C ASN A 228 19.85 52.18 6.08
N PRO A 229 20.05 52.73 7.29
CA PRO A 229 20.04 54.18 7.46
C PRO A 229 21.30 54.77 6.81
N VAL A 230 21.06 55.74 5.91
CA VAL A 230 22.05 56.65 5.33
C VAL A 230 22.64 57.55 6.40
#